data_AF-A0A7V2RJC5-F1
#
_entry.id   AF-A0A7V2RJC5-F1
#
_cell.length_a   1.000
_cell.length_b   1.000
_cell.length_c   1.000
_cell.angle_alpha   90.00
_cell.angle_beta   90.00
_cell.angle_gamma   90.00
#
_symmetry.space_group_name_H-M   'P 1'
#
loop_
_entity.id
_entity.type
_entity.pdbx_description
1 polymer ?
#
loop_
_entity_poly.entity_id
_entity_poly.type
_entity_poly.pdbx_seq_one_letter_code
_entity_poly.pdbx_strand_id
1 'polypeptide(L)'
;MKNLFSTILILLLIGCNPKRKTSFTEIDCIKEEMPKFDGRKVSLLDENGVAFKDTIIDKIEKRRTVFKPCRDYIYSAKFYDENRNLITSTRIKMTATGKRWKFQPELQDELIVQHEYSKEDRKKAAKYKLNKKLPDYGWMKETKTGIIENVEKIWMHPFRSNQFSFTEVAPFPEIKYPIEIGKSWTGQLHIQEGWGDWENTSGNSSYEITSREPIETKYGKINPCWKVKSKSSYPFGKSTFDYWFSETLGFVKMNYRNYGGQYLEIELEEVNDR
;
A
#
# COMPACT_ATOMS: atom_id res chain seq x y z
N MET A 1 43.96 51.29 29.60
CA MET A 1 44.34 49.87 29.43
C MET A 1 43.21 49.01 29.97
N LYS A 2 42.61 48.18 29.10
CA LYS A 2 41.80 46.95 29.39
C LYS A 2 40.55 47.15 30.28
N ASN A 3 39.34 46.68 30.00
CA ASN A 3 38.74 45.77 29.03
C ASN A 3 37.24 46.09 29.07
N LEU A 4 36.53 46.11 27.94
CA LEU A 4 35.08 45.96 27.93
C LEU A 4 34.73 44.79 27.01
N PHE A 5 34.49 43.64 27.63
CA PHE A 5 33.97 42.44 26.98
C PHE A 5 32.53 42.72 26.55
N SER A 6 32.28 42.75 25.24
CA SER A 6 30.92 42.75 24.70
C SER A 6 30.57 41.31 24.33
N THR A 7 29.81 40.65 25.21
CA THR A 7 29.33 39.29 25.03
C THR A 7 28.22 39.29 23.96
N ILE A 8 28.50 38.72 22.79
CA ILE A 8 27.50 38.45 21.76
C ILE A 8 26.68 37.23 22.21
N LEU A 9 25.43 37.46 22.57
CA LEU A 9 24.46 36.42 22.89
C LEU A 9 23.89 35.87 21.57
N ILE A 10 24.45 34.76 21.09
CA ILE A 10 23.89 34.01 19.96
C ILE A 10 22.67 33.24 20.46
N LEU A 11 21.47 33.77 20.20
CA LEU A 11 20.22 33.02 20.36
C LEU A 11 20.15 31.94 19.28
N LEU A 12 20.62 30.74 19.61
CA LEU A 12 20.31 29.50 18.91
C LEU A 12 18.80 29.25 19.03
N LEU A 13 18.06 29.62 17.99
CA LEU A 13 16.69 29.14 17.76
C LEU A 13 16.77 27.64 17.44
N ILE A 14 16.87 26.82 18.50
CA ILE A 14 16.56 25.40 18.43
C ILE A 14 15.06 25.35 18.18
N GLY A 15 14.69 25.24 16.90
CA GLY A 15 13.35 24.86 16.49
C GLY A 15 13.05 23.48 17.05
N CYS A 16 12.49 23.43 18.25
CA CYS A 16 11.78 22.26 18.76
C CYS A 16 10.64 21.99 17.79
N ASN A 17 10.87 21.11 16.81
CA ASN A 17 9.81 20.53 16.01
C ASN A 17 8.93 19.74 17.00
N PRO A 18 7.71 20.18 17.33
CA PRO A 18 6.90 19.47 18.30
C PRO A 18 6.69 18.07 17.75
N LYS A 19 7.24 17.07 18.46
CA LYS A 19 7.06 15.65 18.14
C LYS A 19 5.58 15.44 17.82
N ARG A 20 5.25 15.22 16.53
CA ARG A 20 3.91 14.80 16.13
C ARG A 20 3.58 13.61 17.02
N LYS A 21 2.60 13.78 17.90
CA LYS A 21 2.19 12.75 18.86
C LYS A 21 1.61 11.60 18.02
N THR A 22 2.42 10.59 17.74
CA THR A 22 2.08 9.43 16.93
C THR A 22 0.84 8.77 17.52
N SER A 23 -0.27 8.76 16.79
CA SER A 23 -1.56 8.24 17.26
C SER A 23 -1.91 6.87 16.64
N PHE A 24 -0.90 6.06 16.31
CA PHE A 24 -1.15 4.67 15.94
C PHE A 24 -1.37 3.85 17.20
N THR A 25 -2.40 3.03 17.20
CA THR A 25 -2.64 2.11 18.32
C THR A 25 -1.88 0.82 18.11
N GLU A 26 -1.62 0.09 19.17
CA GLU A 26 -1.03 -1.22 19.07
C GLU A 26 -1.99 -2.20 18.37
N ILE A 27 -1.42 -3.10 17.56
CA ILE A 27 -2.17 -4.13 16.83
C ILE A 27 -1.91 -5.49 17.46
N ASP A 28 -2.98 -6.21 17.78
CA ASP A 28 -2.94 -7.62 18.16
C ASP A 28 -2.48 -8.49 16.98
N CYS A 29 -1.39 -9.22 17.18
CA CYS A 29 -0.74 -10.01 16.15
C CYS A 29 -0.14 -11.29 16.76
N ILE A 30 -0.04 -12.34 15.94
CA ILE A 30 0.41 -13.66 16.36
C ILE A 30 1.65 -14.03 15.55
N LYS A 31 2.79 -14.25 16.23
CA LYS A 31 4.05 -14.59 15.57
C LYS A 31 4.07 -16.01 14.99
N GLU A 32 3.42 -16.95 15.69
CA GLU A 32 3.62 -18.39 15.47
C GLU A 32 2.48 -19.09 14.71
N GLU A 33 1.25 -18.61 14.81
CA GLU A 33 0.09 -19.28 14.20
C GLU A 33 0.06 -18.98 12.70
N MET A 34 0.37 -19.95 11.84
CA MET A 34 0.01 -19.89 10.42
C MET A 34 0.26 -21.21 9.68
N PRO A 35 -0.49 -21.45 8.59
CA PRO A 35 -0.23 -22.59 7.72
C PRO A 35 1.07 -22.45 6.92
N LYS A 36 1.66 -23.60 6.62
CA LYS A 36 2.86 -23.73 5.77
C LYS A 36 2.58 -23.45 4.28
N PHE A 37 1.32 -23.55 3.88
CA PHE A 37 0.91 -23.46 2.48
C PHE A 37 -0.30 -22.53 2.30
N ASP A 38 -0.30 -21.83 1.18
CA ASP A 38 -1.50 -21.29 0.56
C ASP A 38 -2.14 -22.37 -0.32
N GLY A 39 -3.46 -22.28 -0.51
CA GLY A 39 -4.23 -23.21 -1.32
C GLY A 39 -4.74 -22.57 -2.61
N ARG A 40 -4.59 -23.27 -3.74
CA ARG A 40 -5.37 -22.94 -4.95
C ARG A 40 -6.74 -23.59 -4.83
N LYS A 41 -7.75 -22.75 -4.58
CA LYS A 41 -9.15 -23.16 -4.53
C LYS A 41 -9.75 -23.15 -5.93
N VAL A 42 -10.44 -24.23 -6.28
CA VAL A 42 -11.33 -24.30 -7.44
C VAL A 42 -12.72 -24.68 -6.97
N SER A 43 -13.73 -24.12 -7.63
CA SER A 43 -15.13 -24.49 -7.39
C SER A 43 -15.56 -25.47 -8.46
N LEU A 44 -16.03 -26.64 -8.04
CA LEU A 44 -16.70 -27.60 -8.89
C LEU A 44 -18.11 -27.09 -9.17
N LEU A 45 -18.43 -26.96 -10.46
CA LEU A 45 -19.71 -26.47 -10.94
C LEU A 45 -20.60 -27.67 -11.32
N ASP A 46 -21.90 -27.56 -11.07
CA ASP A 46 -22.89 -28.51 -11.55
C ASP A 46 -23.18 -28.31 -13.05
N GLU A 47 -24.10 -29.09 -13.60
CA GLU A 47 -24.50 -29.01 -15.01
C GLU A 47 -25.09 -27.65 -15.43
N ASN A 48 -25.53 -26.84 -14.46
CA ASN A 48 -26.08 -25.50 -14.67
C ASN A 48 -25.03 -24.39 -14.41
N GLY A 49 -23.77 -24.77 -14.15
CA GLY A 49 -22.70 -23.83 -13.84
C GLY A 49 -22.72 -23.28 -12.41
N VAL A 50 -23.52 -23.88 -11.51
CA VAL A 50 -23.61 -23.47 -10.11
C VAL A 50 -22.56 -24.19 -9.28
N ALA A 51 -21.75 -23.44 -8.54
CA ALA A 51 -20.74 -24.00 -7.66
C ALA A 51 -21.37 -24.82 -6.53
N PHE A 52 -21.08 -26.13 -6.47
CA PHE A 52 -21.61 -27.02 -5.43
C PHE A 52 -20.54 -27.52 -4.45
N LYS A 53 -19.25 -27.44 -4.82
CA LYS A 53 -18.16 -27.88 -3.95
C LYS A 53 -16.86 -27.13 -4.22
N ASP A 54 -16.28 -26.59 -3.17
CA ASP A 54 -14.94 -26.02 -3.21
C ASP A 54 -13.88 -27.06 -2.88
N THR A 55 -12.79 -27.09 -3.65
CA THR A 55 -11.67 -28.02 -3.46
C THR A 55 -10.34 -27.27 -3.58
N ILE A 56 -9.41 -27.55 -2.65
CA ILE A 56 -8.01 -27.11 -2.78
C ILE A 56 -7.27 -28.15 -3.61
N ILE A 57 -6.82 -27.76 -4.81
CA ILE A 57 -6.17 -28.67 -5.75
C ILE A 57 -4.64 -28.59 -5.73
N ASP A 58 -4.09 -27.53 -5.14
CA ASP A 58 -2.65 -27.30 -5.09
C ASP A 58 -2.25 -26.55 -3.82
N LYS A 59 -1.02 -26.79 -3.37
CA LYS A 59 -0.41 -26.19 -2.19
C LYS A 59 0.80 -25.35 -2.60
N ILE A 60 0.70 -24.05 -2.41
CA ILE A 60 1.78 -23.11 -2.70
C ILE A 60 2.53 -22.84 -1.40
N GLU A 61 3.83 -23.08 -1.36
CA GLU A 61 4.64 -22.81 -0.17
C GLU A 61 4.60 -21.32 0.21
N LYS A 62 4.18 -21.01 1.43
CA LYS A 62 4.20 -19.64 1.95
C LYS A 62 5.62 -19.18 2.24
N ARG A 63 5.88 -17.89 2.03
CA ARG A 63 7.10 -17.19 2.46
C ARG A 63 6.72 -16.00 3.32
N ARG A 64 7.50 -15.74 4.36
CA ARG A 64 7.28 -14.63 5.30
C ARG A 64 8.59 -13.97 5.68
N THR A 65 9.29 -13.57 4.63
CA THR A 65 10.57 -12.88 4.69
C THR A 65 10.36 -11.38 4.82
N VAL A 66 9.35 -10.86 4.13
CA VAL A 66 9.06 -9.43 4.04
C VAL A 66 8.04 -9.06 5.12
N PHE A 67 6.78 -9.47 4.98
CA PHE A 67 5.69 -9.01 5.84
C PHE A 67 5.54 -9.91 7.06
N LYS A 68 6.55 -9.86 7.93
CA LYS A 68 6.57 -10.60 9.18
C LYS A 68 5.41 -10.18 10.09
N PRO A 69 4.71 -11.12 10.73
CA PRO A 69 3.73 -10.78 11.74
C PRO A 69 4.33 -9.90 12.84
N CYS A 70 3.54 -8.99 13.39
CA CYS A 70 3.95 -8.05 14.44
C CYS A 70 4.99 -7.01 14.04
N ARG A 71 5.42 -6.97 12.77
CA ARG A 71 6.23 -5.88 12.25
C ARG A 71 5.33 -4.75 11.76
N ASP A 72 5.58 -3.57 12.28
CA ASP A 72 4.90 -2.34 11.86
C ASP A 72 5.73 -1.64 10.78
N TYR A 73 5.12 -1.37 9.64
CA TYR A 73 5.67 -0.56 8.54
C TYR A 73 4.97 0.79 8.56
N ILE A 74 5.74 1.87 8.75
CA ILE A 74 5.17 3.22 8.76
C ILE A 74 5.64 3.96 7.51
N TYR A 75 4.68 4.43 6.75
CA TYR A 75 4.87 5.17 5.51
C TYR A 75 4.44 6.62 5.67
N SER A 76 5.18 7.53 5.04
CA SER A 76 4.69 8.87 4.76
C SER A 76 3.94 8.87 3.43
N ALA A 77 2.76 9.49 3.39
CA ALA A 77 1.94 9.60 2.19
C ALA A 77 1.63 11.06 1.89
N LYS A 78 2.02 11.52 0.69
CA LYS A 78 1.75 12.86 0.17
C LYS A 78 0.86 12.77 -1.05
N PHE A 79 -0.27 13.49 -1.00
CA PHE A 79 -1.26 13.51 -2.08
C PHE A 79 -1.30 14.90 -2.70
N TYR A 80 -1.24 14.98 -4.02
CA TYR A 80 -1.13 16.22 -4.78
C TYR A 80 -2.19 16.29 -5.88
N ASP A 81 -2.56 17.51 -6.26
CA ASP A 81 -3.40 17.75 -7.43
C ASP A 81 -2.61 17.58 -8.75
N GLU A 82 -3.29 17.79 -9.88
CA GLU A 82 -2.70 17.70 -11.23
C GLU A 82 -1.53 18.66 -11.48
N ASN A 83 -1.48 19.77 -10.74
CA ASN A 83 -0.45 20.80 -10.81
C ASN A 83 0.67 20.59 -9.77
N ARG A 84 0.66 19.45 -9.07
CA ARG A 84 1.56 19.10 -7.96
C ARG A 84 1.46 20.03 -6.74
N ASN A 85 0.33 20.69 -6.53
CA ASN A 85 0.06 21.35 -5.25
C ASN A 85 -0.28 20.28 -4.21
N LEU A 86 0.35 20.37 -3.03
CA LEU A 86 0.11 19.42 -1.95
C LEU A 86 -1.30 19.59 -1.37
N ILE A 87 -2.10 18.52 -1.42
CA ILE A 87 -3.46 18.46 -0.85
C ILE A 87 -3.41 18.00 0.60
N THR A 88 -2.79 16.85 0.86
CA THR A 88 -2.66 16.25 2.21
C THR A 88 -1.28 15.60 2.42
N SER A 89 -0.84 15.55 3.67
CA SER A 89 0.41 14.88 4.07
C SER A 89 0.19 14.12 5.39
N THR A 90 0.01 12.82 5.28
CA THR A 90 -0.36 11.91 6.37
C THR A 90 0.67 10.79 6.53
N ARG A 91 0.51 9.98 7.59
CA ARG A 91 1.23 8.72 7.76
C ARG A 91 0.27 7.54 7.72
N ILE A 92 0.76 6.42 7.22
CA ILE A 92 0.04 5.15 7.14
C ILE A 92 0.87 4.12 7.90
N LYS A 93 0.28 3.43 8.87
CA LYS A 93 0.88 2.27 9.50
C LYS A 93 0.26 1.00 8.93
N MET A 94 1.08 0.02 8.60
CA MET A 94 0.64 -1.28 8.12
C MET A 94 1.32 -2.37 8.95
N THR A 95 0.53 -3.31 9.45
CA THR A 95 0.99 -4.43 10.28
C THR A 95 0.40 -5.73 9.75
N ALA A 96 1.24 -6.73 9.47
CA ALA A 96 0.77 -8.09 9.26
C ALA A 96 0.38 -8.72 10.61
N THR A 97 -0.82 -9.28 10.71
CA THR A 97 -1.34 -9.76 11.99
C THR A 97 -0.95 -11.21 12.30
N GLY A 98 -0.48 -11.96 11.32
CA GLY A 98 -0.29 -13.41 11.45
C GLY A 98 -1.56 -14.22 11.19
N LYS A 99 -2.74 -13.59 11.13
CA LYS A 99 -4.01 -14.28 10.91
C LYS A 99 -4.30 -14.42 9.42
N ARG A 100 -5.11 -15.42 9.04
CA ARG A 100 -5.66 -15.52 7.67
C ARG A 100 -6.68 -14.41 7.41
N TRP A 101 -6.69 -13.87 6.19
CA TRP A 101 -7.68 -12.88 5.79
C TRP A 101 -9.03 -13.54 5.57
N LYS A 102 -10.05 -13.11 6.31
CA LYS A 102 -11.36 -13.80 6.38
C LYS A 102 -12.08 -13.99 5.04
N PHE A 103 -11.81 -13.15 4.04
CA PHE A 103 -12.49 -13.19 2.75
C PHE A 103 -11.81 -14.12 1.74
N GLN A 104 -10.53 -14.44 1.94
CA GLN A 104 -9.80 -15.43 1.13
C GLN A 104 -8.74 -16.15 1.98
N PRO A 105 -9.16 -16.87 3.04
CA PRO A 105 -8.27 -17.42 4.04
C PRO A 105 -7.34 -18.53 3.52
N GLU A 106 -7.66 -19.12 2.37
CA GLU A 106 -6.84 -20.12 1.71
C GLU A 106 -5.57 -19.52 1.08
N LEU A 107 -5.58 -18.23 0.71
CA LEU A 107 -4.53 -17.61 -0.09
C LEU A 107 -3.91 -16.38 0.56
N GLN A 108 -4.69 -15.64 1.34
CA GLN A 108 -4.29 -14.33 1.85
C GLN A 108 -4.15 -14.30 3.38
N ASP A 109 -3.18 -13.52 3.85
CA ASP A 109 -3.02 -13.17 5.25
C ASP A 109 -3.60 -11.79 5.53
N GLU A 110 -4.00 -11.53 6.76
CA GLU A 110 -4.58 -10.26 7.18
C GLU A 110 -3.49 -9.21 7.44
N LEU A 111 -3.68 -8.05 6.82
CA LEU A 111 -3.03 -6.79 7.17
C LEU A 111 -4.02 -5.91 7.90
N ILE A 112 -3.54 -5.19 8.92
CA ILE A 112 -4.23 -4.02 9.46
C ILE A 112 -3.50 -2.77 9.00
N VAL A 113 -4.25 -1.83 8.44
CA VAL A 113 -3.77 -0.53 7.97
C VAL A 113 -4.41 0.56 8.80
N GLN A 114 -3.60 1.42 9.41
CA GLN A 114 -4.04 2.58 10.17
C GLN A 114 -3.62 3.88 9.49
N HIS A 115 -4.46 4.91 9.57
CA HIS A 115 -4.23 6.22 8.98
C HIS A 115 -4.22 7.32 10.04
N GLU A 116 -3.23 8.21 10.00
CA GLU A 116 -3.27 9.45 10.79
C GLU A 116 -4.48 10.30 10.35
N TYR A 117 -5.26 10.77 11.32
CA TYR A 117 -6.46 11.57 11.06
C TYR A 117 -6.18 13.07 11.19
N SER A 118 -6.62 13.85 10.19
CA SER A 118 -6.81 15.30 10.30
C SER A 118 -8.15 15.70 9.69
N LYS A 119 -8.91 16.52 10.43
CA LYS A 119 -10.21 17.06 9.98
C LYS A 119 -10.02 18.00 8.79
N GLU A 120 -8.95 18.77 8.80
CA GLU A 120 -8.55 19.70 7.75
C GLU A 120 -8.19 18.94 6.47
N ASP A 121 -7.36 17.90 6.59
CA ASP A 121 -6.99 17.05 5.46
C ASP A 121 -8.19 16.33 4.85
N ARG A 122 -9.12 15.82 5.67
CA ARG A 122 -10.38 15.26 5.18
C ARG A 122 -11.17 16.27 4.33
N LYS A 123 -11.33 17.51 4.83
CA LYS A 123 -12.06 18.57 4.11
C LYS A 123 -11.36 18.95 2.80
N LYS A 124 -10.03 19.05 2.79
CA LYS A 124 -9.24 19.32 1.58
C LYS A 124 -9.41 18.20 0.57
N ALA A 125 -9.14 16.96 0.98
CA ALA A 125 -9.20 15.79 0.10
C ALA A 125 -10.58 15.56 -0.53
N ALA A 126 -11.67 15.84 0.19
CA ALA A 126 -13.03 15.68 -0.32
C ALA A 126 -13.28 16.47 -1.63
N LYS A 127 -12.64 17.63 -1.80
CA LYS A 127 -12.76 18.44 -3.02
C LYS A 127 -12.15 17.77 -4.25
N TYR A 128 -11.16 16.91 -4.04
CA TYR A 128 -10.37 16.23 -5.07
C TYR A 128 -10.83 14.78 -5.31
N LYS A 129 -11.94 14.35 -4.71
CA LYS A 129 -12.47 12.99 -4.90
C LYS A 129 -12.82 12.76 -6.37
N LEU A 130 -12.22 11.74 -7.01
CA LEU A 130 -12.50 11.40 -8.40
C LEU A 130 -13.83 10.68 -8.58
N ASN A 131 -14.09 9.67 -7.74
CA ASN A 131 -15.33 8.92 -7.72
C ASN A 131 -16.39 9.70 -6.94
N LYS A 132 -17.25 10.43 -7.67
CA LYS A 132 -18.24 11.35 -7.09
C LYS A 132 -19.40 10.59 -6.44
N LYS A 133 -19.75 9.41 -6.96
CA LYS A 133 -20.84 8.57 -6.43
C LYS A 133 -20.43 7.59 -5.33
N LEU A 134 -19.14 7.41 -5.05
CA LEU A 134 -18.72 6.56 -3.94
C LEU A 134 -19.33 7.09 -2.62
N PRO A 135 -19.96 6.26 -1.78
CA PRO A 135 -20.50 6.72 -0.50
C PRO A 135 -19.43 7.35 0.41
N ASP A 136 -19.81 8.30 1.26
CA ASP A 136 -18.93 8.80 2.32
C ASP A 136 -19.07 7.92 3.56
N TYR A 137 -18.10 7.02 3.76
CA TYR A 137 -18.03 6.16 4.94
C TYR A 137 -17.39 6.85 6.15
N GLY A 138 -17.09 8.15 6.06
CA GLY A 138 -16.32 8.86 7.06
C GLY A 138 -14.81 8.59 6.95
N TRP A 139 -14.06 9.08 7.95
CA TRP A 139 -12.63 8.80 8.01
C TRP A 139 -12.37 7.43 8.60
N MET A 140 -11.81 6.55 7.79
CA MET A 140 -11.38 5.22 8.18
C MET A 140 -10.02 5.33 8.89
N LYS A 141 -10.05 5.25 10.22
CA LYS A 141 -8.83 5.22 11.04
C LYS A 141 -8.06 3.92 10.88
N GLU A 142 -8.80 2.82 10.70
CA GLU A 142 -8.25 1.48 10.60
C GLU A 142 -9.04 0.67 9.58
N THR A 143 -8.35 -0.14 8.78
CA THR A 143 -8.97 -1.13 7.88
C THR A 143 -8.20 -2.45 7.92
N LYS A 144 -8.95 -3.54 7.72
CA LYS A 144 -8.41 -4.88 7.53
C LYS A 144 -8.40 -5.19 6.05
N THR A 145 -7.28 -5.67 5.53
CA THR A 145 -7.10 -6.02 4.13
C THR A 145 -6.22 -7.25 3.99
N GLY A 146 -6.03 -7.73 2.78
CA GLY A 146 -5.31 -8.96 2.50
C GLY A 146 -3.96 -8.76 1.83
N ILE A 147 -3.05 -9.71 2.07
CA ILE A 147 -1.74 -9.83 1.43
C ILE A 147 -1.44 -11.28 1.04
N ILE A 148 -0.71 -11.47 -0.05
CA ILE A 148 -0.13 -12.74 -0.46
C ILE A 148 1.39 -12.59 -0.37
N GLU A 149 2.05 -13.50 0.32
CA GLU A 149 3.50 -13.67 0.29
C GLU A 149 3.81 -15.17 0.23
N ASN A 150 4.27 -15.63 -0.93
CA ASN A 150 4.59 -17.03 -1.17
C ASN A 150 5.71 -17.19 -2.21
N VAL A 151 6.04 -18.44 -2.53
CA VAL A 151 7.11 -18.75 -3.50
C VAL A 151 6.86 -18.21 -4.92
N GLU A 152 5.61 -17.91 -5.27
CA GLU A 152 5.26 -17.45 -6.62
C GLU A 152 5.20 -15.93 -6.73
N LYS A 153 4.70 -15.26 -5.68
CA LYS A 153 4.52 -13.81 -5.70
C LYS A 153 4.44 -13.18 -4.32
N ILE A 154 4.62 -11.86 -4.32
CA ILE A 154 4.08 -10.98 -3.28
C ILE A 154 3.03 -10.10 -3.92
N TRP A 155 1.87 -9.96 -3.28
CA TRP A 155 0.80 -9.10 -3.73
C TRP A 155 0.11 -8.49 -2.52
N MET A 156 -0.27 -7.22 -2.59
CA MET A 156 -0.94 -6.54 -1.50
C MET A 156 -2.13 -5.75 -2.04
N HIS A 157 -3.24 -5.76 -1.33
CA HIS A 157 -4.27 -4.76 -1.57
C HIS A 157 -3.69 -3.35 -1.36
N PRO A 158 -3.98 -2.38 -2.25
CA PRO A 158 -3.43 -1.05 -2.12
C PRO A 158 -4.00 -0.31 -0.91
N PHE A 159 -3.31 0.74 -0.47
CA PHE A 159 -3.86 1.68 0.51
C PHE A 159 -5.00 2.48 -0.14
N ARG A 160 -6.23 1.99 0.01
CA ARG A 160 -7.43 2.48 -0.70
C ARG A 160 -8.48 3.14 0.18
N SER A 161 -8.16 3.41 1.44
CA SER A 161 -9.06 4.11 2.35
C SER A 161 -8.93 5.63 2.22
N ASN A 162 -9.95 6.35 2.71
CA ASN A 162 -9.95 7.81 2.77
C ASN A 162 -9.73 8.45 1.38
N GLN A 163 -8.74 9.33 1.25
CA GLN A 163 -8.43 10.04 0.02
C GLN A 163 -7.73 9.18 -1.05
N PHE A 164 -7.36 7.95 -0.71
CA PHE A 164 -6.58 7.06 -1.59
C PHE A 164 -7.45 6.04 -2.34
N SER A 165 -8.78 6.18 -2.33
CA SER A 165 -9.71 5.24 -2.96
C SER A 165 -9.44 4.96 -4.44
N PHE A 166 -8.86 5.92 -5.16
CA PHE A 166 -8.48 5.72 -6.57
C PHE A 166 -7.44 4.62 -6.80
N THR A 167 -6.70 4.23 -5.75
CA THR A 167 -5.73 3.14 -5.86
C THR A 167 -6.40 1.79 -6.16
N GLU A 168 -7.72 1.66 -5.93
CA GLU A 168 -8.51 0.49 -6.35
C GLU A 168 -8.56 0.31 -7.88
N VAL A 169 -8.47 1.42 -8.62
CA VAL A 169 -8.49 1.42 -10.09
C VAL A 169 -7.11 1.75 -10.68
N ALA A 170 -6.07 1.67 -9.85
CA ALA A 170 -4.67 1.67 -10.23
C ALA A 170 -4.14 0.22 -10.21
N PRO A 171 -2.96 -0.05 -10.79
CA PRO A 171 -2.29 -1.33 -10.59
C PRO A 171 -2.04 -1.57 -9.10
N PHE A 172 -2.16 -2.82 -8.65
CA PHE A 172 -1.93 -3.18 -7.26
C PHE A 172 -0.44 -3.46 -7.01
N PRO A 173 0.07 -3.26 -5.78
CA PRO A 173 1.41 -3.69 -5.41
C PRO A 173 1.60 -5.20 -5.62
N GLU A 174 2.49 -5.58 -6.55
CA GLU A 174 2.75 -6.97 -6.89
C GLU A 174 4.22 -7.20 -7.27
N ILE A 175 4.77 -8.37 -6.99
CA ILE A 175 6.02 -8.84 -7.56
C ILE A 175 5.87 -10.33 -7.85
N LYS A 176 6.32 -10.81 -9.02
CA LYS A 176 6.26 -12.24 -9.37
C LYS A 176 7.66 -12.84 -9.42
N TYR A 177 7.84 -13.94 -8.71
CA TYR A 177 9.10 -14.70 -8.68
C TYR A 177 9.25 -15.62 -9.93
N PRO A 178 10.49 -15.90 -10.38
CA PRO A 178 11.75 -15.24 -9.99
C PRO A 178 11.76 -13.75 -10.39
N ILE A 179 12.47 -12.90 -9.63
CA ILE A 179 12.55 -11.46 -9.88
C ILE A 179 13.71 -11.19 -10.83
N GLU A 180 13.41 -10.70 -12.04
CA GLU A 180 14.40 -10.50 -13.11
C GLU A 180 14.06 -9.25 -13.92
N ILE A 181 15.07 -8.50 -14.37
CA ILE A 181 14.88 -7.33 -15.24
C ILE A 181 14.28 -7.77 -16.58
N GLY A 182 13.29 -7.04 -17.07
CA GLY A 182 12.54 -7.35 -18.30
C GLY A 182 11.35 -8.29 -18.07
N LYS A 183 11.22 -8.90 -16.90
CA LYS A 183 10.03 -9.70 -16.57
C LYS A 183 8.80 -8.82 -16.51
N SER A 184 7.76 -9.24 -17.21
CA SER A 184 6.48 -8.56 -17.28
C SER A 184 5.33 -9.51 -16.94
N TRP A 185 4.23 -8.93 -16.49
CA TRP A 185 2.98 -9.67 -16.26
C TRP A 185 1.78 -8.74 -16.40
N THR A 186 0.60 -9.33 -16.48
CA THR A 186 -0.67 -8.62 -16.47
C THR A 186 -1.51 -9.03 -15.27
N GLY A 187 -2.47 -8.17 -14.96
CA GLY A 187 -3.53 -8.45 -14.00
C GLY A 187 -4.84 -7.87 -14.53
N GLN A 188 -5.96 -8.43 -14.07
CA GLN A 188 -7.29 -7.93 -14.39
C GLN A 188 -8.06 -7.78 -13.08
N LEU A 189 -8.84 -6.71 -12.97
CA LEU A 189 -9.72 -6.48 -11.83
C LEU A 189 -11.09 -6.05 -12.34
N HIS A 190 -12.11 -6.75 -11.86
CA HIS A 190 -13.50 -6.35 -12.02
C HIS A 190 -13.96 -5.66 -10.73
N ILE A 191 -14.44 -4.44 -10.86
CA ILE A 191 -14.95 -3.63 -9.76
C ILE A 191 -16.43 -3.96 -9.58
N GLN A 192 -16.78 -4.52 -8.43
CA GLN A 192 -18.16 -4.92 -8.11
C GLN A 192 -19.03 -3.72 -7.70
N GLU A 193 -20.30 -3.99 -7.46
CA GLU A 193 -21.27 -3.04 -6.92
C GLU A 193 -20.79 -2.40 -5.61
N GLY A 194 -21.22 -1.15 -5.37
CA GLY A 194 -20.86 -0.37 -4.17
C GLY A 194 -19.64 0.54 -4.34
N TRP A 195 -19.03 0.54 -5.53
CA TRP A 195 -17.91 1.40 -5.89
C TRP A 195 -18.32 2.65 -6.70
N GLY A 196 -19.56 3.10 -6.59
CA GLY A 196 -20.01 4.37 -7.18
C GLY A 196 -19.77 4.42 -8.69
N ASP A 197 -19.07 5.45 -9.17
CA ASP A 197 -18.84 5.64 -10.62
C ASP A 197 -17.98 4.54 -11.28
N TRP A 198 -17.37 3.67 -10.49
CA TRP A 198 -16.50 2.59 -10.98
C TRP A 198 -17.16 1.22 -10.96
N GLU A 199 -18.36 1.09 -10.38
CA GLU A 199 -19.02 -0.19 -10.26
C GLU A 199 -19.29 -0.85 -11.61
N ASN A 200 -19.24 -2.18 -11.63
CA ASN A 200 -19.45 -3.01 -12.81
C ASN A 200 -18.49 -2.71 -13.97
N THR A 201 -17.29 -2.20 -13.68
CA THR A 201 -16.23 -1.97 -14.68
C THR A 201 -15.08 -2.95 -14.53
N SER A 202 -14.42 -3.25 -15.64
CA SER A 202 -13.22 -4.09 -15.65
C SER A 202 -12.03 -3.28 -16.15
N GLY A 203 -10.88 -3.47 -15.52
CA GLY A 203 -9.62 -2.87 -15.93
C GLY A 203 -8.52 -3.90 -16.06
N ASN A 204 -7.59 -3.61 -16.97
CA ASN A 204 -6.40 -4.41 -17.18
C ASN A 204 -5.17 -3.63 -16.71
N SER A 205 -4.29 -4.31 -15.98
CA SER A 205 -3.02 -3.79 -15.52
C SER A 205 -1.87 -4.54 -16.18
N SER A 206 -0.78 -3.83 -16.45
CA SER A 206 0.47 -4.39 -16.95
C SER A 206 1.64 -3.88 -16.11
N TYR A 207 2.62 -4.74 -15.92
CA TYR A 207 3.77 -4.54 -15.03
C TYR A 207 5.05 -4.96 -15.75
N GLU A 208 6.16 -4.30 -15.41
CA GLU A 208 7.50 -4.65 -15.91
C GLU A 208 8.57 -4.30 -14.87
N ILE A 209 9.46 -5.23 -14.55
CA ILE A 209 10.67 -4.96 -13.77
C ILE A 209 11.68 -4.28 -14.70
N THR A 210 12.00 -3.02 -14.43
CA THR A 210 12.79 -2.18 -15.34
C THR A 210 14.22 -1.94 -14.89
N SER A 211 14.49 -1.98 -13.58
CA SER A 211 15.84 -1.82 -13.07
C SER A 211 16.00 -2.44 -11.68
N ARG A 212 17.27 -2.61 -11.28
CA ARG A 212 17.69 -2.95 -9.93
C ARG A 212 18.67 -1.88 -9.46
N GLU A 213 18.28 -1.08 -8.48
CA GLU A 213 19.00 0.13 -8.10
C GLU A 213 18.87 0.42 -6.60
N PRO A 214 19.86 1.09 -5.97
CA PRO A 214 19.67 1.65 -4.64
C PRO A 214 18.67 2.81 -4.70
N ILE A 215 17.88 3.00 -3.64
CA ILE A 215 17.03 4.19 -3.51
C ILE A 215 17.23 4.87 -2.16
N GLU A 216 17.04 6.18 -2.13
CA GLU A 216 16.88 6.92 -0.90
C GLU A 216 15.40 7.00 -0.52
N THR A 217 15.12 6.71 0.75
CA THR A 217 13.80 6.84 1.38
C THR A 217 13.92 7.61 2.69
N LYS A 218 12.79 7.91 3.34
CA LYS A 218 12.81 8.47 4.70
C LYS A 218 13.36 7.50 5.75
N TYR A 219 13.25 6.19 5.51
CA TYR A 219 13.88 5.16 6.32
C TYR A 219 15.42 5.13 6.14
N GLY A 220 15.92 5.75 5.07
CA GLY A 220 17.33 5.79 4.68
C GLY A 220 17.58 5.14 3.31
N LYS A 221 18.85 4.95 2.98
CA LYS A 221 19.28 4.28 1.75
C LYS A 221 19.01 2.78 1.80
N ILE A 222 18.24 2.27 0.84
CA ILE A 222 17.90 0.85 0.71
C ILE A 222 18.53 0.32 -0.57
N ASN A 223 19.25 -0.80 -0.48
CA ASN A 223 19.96 -1.39 -1.61
C ASN A 223 20.04 -2.94 -1.48
N PRO A 224 19.75 -3.70 -2.54
CA PRO A 224 19.15 -3.28 -3.81
C PRO A 224 17.62 -3.20 -3.74
N CYS A 225 17.03 -2.34 -4.57
CA CYS A 225 15.59 -2.30 -4.81
C CYS A 225 15.27 -2.60 -6.27
N TRP A 226 14.19 -3.35 -6.50
CA TRP A 226 13.66 -3.67 -7.82
C TRP A 226 12.61 -2.64 -8.20
N LYS A 227 12.84 -1.92 -9.30
CA LYS A 227 11.90 -0.95 -9.83
C LYS A 227 10.91 -1.63 -10.76
N VAL A 228 9.64 -1.51 -10.45
CA VAL A 228 8.54 -1.96 -11.31
C VAL A 228 7.80 -0.74 -11.84
N LYS A 229 7.61 -0.70 -13.15
CA LYS A 229 6.68 0.24 -13.79
C LYS A 229 5.38 -0.47 -14.06
N SER A 230 4.27 0.19 -13.80
CA SER A 230 2.97 -0.39 -14.10
C SER A 230 1.93 0.64 -14.52
N LYS A 231 0.93 0.17 -15.25
CA LYS A 231 -0.19 0.97 -15.74
C LYS A 231 -1.48 0.16 -15.73
N SER A 232 -2.59 0.80 -15.39
CA SER A 232 -3.93 0.25 -15.51
C SER A 232 -4.72 1.03 -16.57
N SER A 233 -5.65 0.34 -17.22
CA SER A 233 -6.60 0.94 -18.17
C SER A 233 -8.01 0.48 -17.84
N TYR A 234 -8.87 1.44 -17.53
CA TYR A 234 -10.32 1.28 -17.35
C TYR A 234 -11.06 2.10 -18.41
N PRO A 235 -12.38 1.91 -18.61
CA PRO A 235 -13.17 2.71 -19.56
C PRO A 235 -13.13 4.22 -19.28
N PHE A 236 -12.96 4.62 -18.03
CA PHE A 236 -12.92 6.03 -17.60
C PHE A 236 -11.51 6.63 -17.58
N GLY A 237 -10.46 5.86 -17.92
CA GLY A 237 -9.11 6.39 -18.06
C GLY A 237 -8.00 5.46 -17.60
N LYS A 238 -6.78 6.00 -17.56
CA LYS A 238 -5.55 5.26 -17.30
C LYS A 238 -4.85 5.81 -16.06
N SER A 239 -4.32 4.91 -15.24
CA SER A 239 -3.48 5.26 -14.09
C SER A 239 -2.11 4.59 -14.24
N THR A 240 -1.07 5.18 -13.66
CA THR A 240 0.27 4.59 -13.57
C THR A 240 0.66 4.41 -12.13
N PHE A 241 1.47 3.38 -11.88
CA PHE A 241 2.00 3.08 -10.56
C PHE A 241 3.43 2.55 -10.70
N ASP A 242 4.39 3.40 -10.34
CA ASP A 242 5.81 3.03 -10.32
C ASP A 242 6.22 2.78 -8.87
N TYR A 243 6.86 1.65 -8.58
CA TYR A 243 7.27 1.31 -7.22
C TYR A 243 8.61 0.61 -7.16
N TRP A 244 9.19 0.66 -5.97
CA TRP A 244 10.45 0.02 -5.63
C TRP A 244 10.21 -1.01 -4.54
N PHE A 245 10.67 -2.23 -4.82
CA PHE A 245 10.51 -3.39 -3.96
C PHE A 245 11.88 -3.87 -3.43
N SER A 246 11.98 -3.99 -2.11
CA SER A 246 13.09 -4.62 -1.41
C SER A 246 12.68 -6.03 -0.99
N GLU A 247 13.55 -7.02 -1.21
CA GLU A 247 13.31 -8.41 -0.81
C GLU A 247 13.26 -8.61 0.72
N THR A 248 13.65 -7.60 1.50
CA THR A 248 13.63 -7.65 2.98
C THR A 248 12.63 -6.69 3.61
N LEU A 249 12.28 -5.60 2.92
CA LEU A 249 11.41 -4.53 3.43
C LEU A 249 10.12 -4.35 2.64
N GLY A 250 9.97 -5.02 1.50
CA GLY A 250 8.76 -4.98 0.69
C GLY A 250 8.68 -3.74 -0.18
N PHE A 251 7.47 -3.20 -0.34
CA PHE A 251 7.26 -1.97 -1.10
C PHE A 251 7.76 -0.78 -0.28
N VAL A 252 8.86 -0.17 -0.71
CA VAL A 252 9.56 0.90 0.05
C VAL A 252 9.28 2.30 -0.50
N LYS A 253 8.89 2.39 -1.77
CA LYS A 253 8.50 3.63 -2.44
C LYS A 253 7.46 3.34 -3.51
N MET A 254 6.41 4.15 -3.56
CA MET A 254 5.22 3.93 -4.38
C MET A 254 4.73 5.28 -4.93
N ASN A 255 4.73 5.42 -6.25
CA ASN A 255 4.37 6.64 -6.95
C ASN A 255 3.20 6.37 -7.89
N TYR A 256 2.02 6.83 -7.51
CA TYR A 256 0.83 6.73 -8.34
C TYR A 256 0.59 8.04 -9.10
N ARG A 257 0.07 7.90 -10.31
CA ARG A 257 -0.64 8.96 -11.03
C ARG A 257 -1.98 8.40 -11.49
N ASN A 258 -3.07 9.02 -11.08
CA ASN A 258 -4.39 8.55 -11.45
C ASN A 258 -4.90 9.16 -12.76
N TYR A 259 -6.04 8.65 -13.24
CA TYR A 259 -6.65 9.08 -14.49
C TYR A 259 -7.19 10.53 -14.47
N GLY A 260 -7.32 11.13 -13.28
CA GLY A 260 -7.60 12.56 -13.11
C GLY A 260 -6.35 13.44 -12.97
N GLY A 261 -5.16 12.89 -13.24
CA GLY A 261 -3.90 13.63 -13.21
C GLY A 261 -3.27 13.85 -11.84
N GLN A 262 -3.92 13.42 -10.76
CA GLN A 262 -3.44 13.61 -9.38
C GLN A 262 -2.31 12.63 -9.04
N TYR A 263 -1.46 13.01 -8.08
CA TYR A 263 -0.28 12.24 -7.68
C TYR A 263 -0.39 11.76 -6.23
N LEU A 264 0.06 10.54 -5.97
CA LEU A 264 0.24 10.02 -4.62
C LEU A 264 1.62 9.40 -4.49
N GLU A 265 2.41 9.95 -3.59
CA GLU A 265 3.76 9.49 -3.25
C GLU A 265 3.72 8.88 -1.85
N ILE A 266 4.10 7.62 -1.74
CA ILE A 266 4.15 6.88 -0.48
C ILE A 266 5.56 6.32 -0.31
N GLU A 267 6.18 6.60 0.83
CA GLU A 267 7.58 6.31 1.09
C GLU A 267 7.76 5.75 2.49
N LEU A 268 8.51 4.65 2.61
CA LEU A 268 8.82 4.02 3.89
C LEU A 268 9.61 4.99 4.76
N GLU A 269 9.16 5.14 6.00
CA GLU A 269 9.71 6.07 6.97
C GLU A 269 10.26 5.34 8.20
N GLU A 270 9.55 4.34 8.72
CA GLU A 270 9.99 3.54 9.87
C GLU A 270 9.59 2.07 9.71
N VAL A 271 10.39 1.17 10.31
CA VAL A 271 10.06 -0.25 10.49
C VAL A 271 10.34 -0.61 11.94
N ASN A 272 9.33 -1.10 12.63
CA ASN A 272 9.41 -1.46 14.04
C ASN A 272 9.06 -2.94 14.21
N ASP A 273 10.04 -3.74 14.59
CA ASP A 273 9.84 -5.13 14.99
C ASP A 273 9.31 -5.18 16.45
N ARG A 274 8.26 -5.95 16.70
CA ARG A 274 7.73 -6.26 18.03
C ARG A 274 7.88 -7.74 18.34
#